data_AF-A0AAU1AS57-F1
#
_entry.id   AF-A0AAU1AS57-F1
#
_cell.length_a   1.000
_cell.length_b   1.000
_cell.length_c   1.000
_cell.angle_alpha   90.00
_cell.angle_beta   90.00
_cell.angle_gamma   90.00
#
_symmetry.space_group_name_H-M   'P 1'
#
loop_
_entity.id
_entity.type
_entity.pdbx_description
1 polymer ?
#
loop_
_entity_poly.entity_id
_entity_poly.type
_entity_poly.pdbx_seq_one_letter_code
_entity_poly.pdbx_strand_id
1 'polypeptide(L)'
;MGPVLDRQRHLPVLHAVGGSRLGREDRRLPAGIPVVVKPTRITNAIRALRFAHDEMTQAELARRVGVTRQTVIAIEQGRYSPSLEMAFQIAAVFGVPLTDVFQYPQEES
;
A
#
# COMPACT_ATOMS: atom_id res chain seq x y z
N MET A 1 -1.81 33.10 61.87
CA MET A 1 -1.61 32.05 62.88
C MET A 1 -2.19 30.76 62.33
N GLY A 2 -1.33 29.89 61.80
CA GLY A 2 -1.65 28.56 61.32
C GLY A 2 -0.32 27.80 61.20
N PRO A 3 -0.10 26.73 61.98
CA PRO A 3 1.25 26.27 62.26
C PRO A 3 1.86 25.36 61.19
N VAL A 4 3.19 25.43 61.24
CA VAL A 4 4.25 24.64 60.61
C VAL A 4 4.01 23.13 60.72
N LEU A 5 4.27 22.46 59.59
CA LEU A 5 4.85 21.14 59.37
C LEU A 5 5.22 20.33 60.65
N ASP A 6 4.57 19.19 60.85
CA ASP A 6 5.26 17.95 61.24
C ASP A 6 4.35 16.73 61.07
N ARG A 7 4.86 15.71 60.39
CA ARG A 7 4.79 14.30 60.77
C ARG A 7 5.30 13.45 59.62
N GLN A 8 6.56 13.10 59.77
CA GLN A 8 7.13 11.86 59.25
C GLN A 8 6.07 10.74 59.20
N ARG A 9 5.78 10.26 58.00
CA ARG A 9 5.19 8.93 57.82
C ARG A 9 6.21 8.08 57.12
N HIS A 10 6.85 7.21 57.91
CA HIS A 10 7.61 6.06 57.43
C HIS A 10 6.80 5.34 56.36
N LEU A 11 7.32 5.31 55.13
CA LEU A 11 6.82 4.40 54.11
C LEU A 11 7.33 2.98 54.44
N PRO A 12 6.48 1.95 54.47
CA PRO A 12 6.96 0.59 54.60
C PRO A 12 7.65 0.16 53.30
N VAL A 13 8.85 -0.40 53.43
CA VAL A 13 9.58 -1.03 52.33
C VAL A 13 8.83 -2.30 51.94
N LEU A 14 8.20 -2.31 50.76
CA LEU A 14 7.60 -3.50 50.19
C LEU A 14 8.72 -4.45 49.72
N HIS A 15 8.85 -5.58 50.40
CA HIS A 15 9.61 -6.74 49.91
C HIS A 15 8.93 -7.30 48.65
N ALA A 16 9.60 -7.17 47.50
CA ALA A 16 9.17 -7.80 46.26
C ALA A 16 9.43 -9.32 46.35
N VAL A 17 8.39 -10.08 46.69
CA VAL A 17 8.35 -11.54 46.55
C VAL A 17 7.52 -11.87 45.30
N GLY A 18 8.05 -12.76 44.47
CA GLY A 18 7.23 -13.65 43.65
C GLY A 18 7.04 -13.24 42.20
N GLY A 19 7.77 -13.92 41.32
CA GLY A 19 7.61 -13.80 39.89
C GLY A 19 6.20 -14.18 39.46
N SER A 20 5.53 -13.23 38.82
CA SER A 20 4.35 -13.49 38.01
C SER A 20 4.80 -13.48 36.56
N ARG A 21 5.11 -14.66 36.03
CA ARG A 21 5.22 -14.92 34.60
C ARG A 21 3.84 -14.64 34.00
N LEU A 22 3.55 -13.38 33.67
CA LEU A 22 2.44 -13.07 32.79
C LEU A 22 2.79 -13.76 31.46
N GLY A 23 1.94 -14.72 31.09
CA GLY A 23 2.15 -15.57 29.93
C GLY A 23 2.51 -14.73 28.73
N ARG A 24 3.61 -15.10 28.07
CA ARG A 24 3.83 -14.73 26.67
C ARG A 24 2.69 -15.37 25.90
N GLU A 25 1.57 -14.65 25.79
CA GLU A 25 0.53 -14.99 24.85
C GLU A 25 1.21 -15.01 23.48
N ASP A 26 1.31 -16.22 22.94
CA ASP A 26 1.77 -16.53 21.59
C ASP A 26 0.82 -15.80 20.63
N ARG A 27 0.99 -14.49 20.44
CA ARG A 27 0.35 -13.71 19.39
C ARG A 27 0.99 -14.14 18.07
N ARG A 28 0.71 -15.37 17.64
CA ARG A 28 0.76 -15.70 16.24
C ARG A 28 -0.29 -14.82 15.57
N LEU A 29 0.17 -13.74 14.96
CA LEU A 29 -0.64 -12.99 14.03
C LEU A 29 -1.20 -14.01 13.02
N PRO A 30 -2.52 -14.02 12.76
CA PRO A 30 -3.07 -14.91 11.75
C PRO A 30 -2.36 -14.65 10.42
N ALA A 31 -2.05 -15.72 9.68
CA ALA A 31 -1.48 -15.63 8.34
C ALA A 31 -2.27 -14.58 7.53
N GLY A 32 -1.55 -13.68 6.86
CA GLY A 32 -2.09 -12.43 6.33
C GLY A 32 -3.42 -12.55 5.59
N ILE A 33 -4.27 -11.54 5.74
CA ILE A 33 -5.57 -11.46 5.07
C ILE A 33 -5.39 -11.75 3.57
N PRO A 34 -6.11 -12.71 2.97
CA PRO A 34 -6.05 -12.94 1.55
C PRO A 34 -6.56 -11.69 0.83
N VAL A 35 -5.66 -10.95 0.19
CA VAL A 35 -6.01 -9.80 -0.64
C VAL A 35 -6.58 -10.34 -1.95
N VAL A 36 -7.90 -10.47 -2.01
CA VAL A 36 -8.61 -10.84 -3.24
C VAL A 36 -8.65 -9.62 -4.15
N VAL A 37 -7.78 -9.59 -5.15
CA VAL A 37 -7.83 -8.59 -6.23
C VAL A 37 -9.06 -8.84 -7.09
N LYS A 38 -10.06 -7.97 -6.99
CA LYS A 38 -11.24 -8.03 -7.86
C LYS A 38 -10.82 -7.72 -9.32
N PRO A 39 -11.34 -8.45 -10.32
CA PRO A 39 -11.14 -8.11 -11.72
C PRO A 39 -11.56 -6.68 -11.99
N THR A 40 -10.76 -5.93 -12.74
CA THR A 40 -11.07 -4.54 -13.05
C THR A 40 -11.92 -4.42 -14.31
N ARG A 41 -12.82 -3.44 -14.32
CA ARG A 41 -13.50 -2.98 -15.54
C ARG A 41 -12.68 -1.96 -16.33
N ILE A 42 -11.61 -1.40 -15.75
CA ILE A 42 -10.78 -0.39 -16.40
C ILE A 42 -10.01 -1.04 -17.56
N THR A 43 -10.18 -0.48 -18.76
CA THR A 43 -9.36 -0.80 -19.94
C THR A 43 -8.18 0.16 -20.03
N ASN A 44 -7.17 -0.20 -20.82
CA ASN A 44 -5.99 0.64 -20.99
C ASN A 44 -5.48 0.64 -22.43
N ALA A 45 -4.79 1.72 -22.82
CA ALA A 45 -4.14 1.88 -24.12
C ALA A 45 -2.61 1.75 -24.05
N ILE A 46 -2.06 1.23 -22.94
CA ILE A 46 -0.61 1.25 -22.64
C ILE A 46 0.20 0.60 -23.76
N ARG A 47 -0.27 -0.53 -24.30
CA ARG A 47 0.44 -1.22 -25.39
C ARG A 47 0.60 -0.31 -26.60
N ALA A 48 -0.49 0.33 -27.04
CA ALA A 48 -0.47 1.23 -28.19
C ALA A 48 0.43 2.45 -27.92
N LEU A 49 0.30 3.06 -26.74
CA LEU A 49 1.12 4.21 -26.32
C LEU A 49 2.61 3.87 -26.29
N ARG A 50 2.98 2.68 -25.77
CA ARG A 50 4.37 2.22 -25.79
C ARG A 50 4.94 2.10 -27.20
N PHE A 51 4.17 1.53 -28.14
CA PHE A 51 4.63 1.41 -29.53
C PHE A 51 4.78 2.77 -30.22
N ALA A 52 3.84 3.69 -29.97
CA ALA A 52 3.92 5.05 -30.47
C ALA A 52 5.09 5.85 -29.86
N HIS A 53 5.56 5.45 -28.68
CA HIS A 53 6.64 6.08 -27.94
C HIS A 53 7.97 5.35 -28.15
N ASP A 54 8.46 5.32 -29.40
CA ASP A 54 9.74 4.72 -29.81
C ASP A 54 9.85 3.20 -29.55
N GLU A 55 8.78 2.44 -29.83
CA GLU A 55 8.73 0.99 -29.59
C GLU A 55 9.12 0.60 -28.15
N MET A 56 8.76 1.44 -27.17
CA MET A 56 9.13 1.27 -25.76
C MET A 56 8.77 -0.12 -25.27
N THR A 57 9.75 -0.86 -24.75
CA THR A 57 9.51 -2.18 -24.19
C THR A 57 8.75 -2.11 -22.86
N GLN A 58 8.11 -3.21 -22.46
CA GLN A 58 7.47 -3.30 -21.13
C GLN A 58 8.49 -3.14 -19.98
N ALA A 59 9.71 -3.62 -20.17
CA ALA A 59 10.78 -3.48 -19.18
C ALA A 59 11.20 -2.01 -19.02
N GLU A 60 11.24 -1.27 -20.13
CA GLU A 60 11.55 0.15 -20.13
C GLU A 60 10.47 0.97 -19.40
N LEU A 61 9.19 0.74 -19.71
CA LEU A 61 8.09 1.39 -18.97
C LEU A 61 8.16 1.05 -17.48
N ALA A 62 8.38 -0.22 -17.14
CA ALA A 62 8.47 -0.67 -15.76
C ALA A 62 9.59 0.06 -14.99
N ARG A 63 10.76 0.23 -15.63
CA ARG A 63 11.90 0.96 -15.08
C ARG A 63 11.58 2.43 -14.82
N ARG A 64 10.85 3.09 -15.74
CA ARG A 64 10.45 4.50 -15.59
C ARG A 64 9.42 4.72 -14.47
N VAL A 65 8.52 3.76 -14.26
CA VAL A 65 7.46 3.81 -13.24
C VAL A 65 7.93 3.24 -11.89
N GLY A 66 9.08 2.57 -11.83
CA GLY A 66 9.62 1.99 -10.60
C GLY A 66 8.93 0.69 -10.17
N VAL A 67 8.48 -0.11 -11.15
CA VAL A 67 7.79 -1.39 -10.91
C VAL A 67 8.49 -2.53 -11.64
N THR A 68 8.04 -3.77 -11.39
CA THR A 68 8.54 -4.93 -12.15
C THR A 68 7.95 -4.96 -13.55
N ARG A 69 8.65 -5.57 -14.50
CA ARG A 69 8.10 -5.86 -15.84
C ARG A 69 6.79 -6.64 -15.75
N GLN A 70 6.67 -7.56 -14.79
CA GLN A 70 5.47 -8.38 -14.61
C GLN A 70 4.26 -7.56 -14.17
N THR A 71 4.48 -6.49 -13.40
CA THR A 71 3.47 -5.48 -13.05
C THR A 71 2.89 -4.85 -14.32
N VAL A 72 3.75 -4.35 -15.20
CA VAL A 72 3.33 -3.76 -16.49
C VAL A 72 2.60 -4.76 -17.37
N ILE A 73 3.09 -5.99 -17.50
CA ILE A 73 2.42 -7.05 -18.26
C ILE A 73 1.00 -7.28 -17.75
N ALA A 74 0.83 -7.38 -16.43
CA ALA A 74 -0.46 -7.66 -15.83
C ALA A 74 -1.45 -6.50 -16.01
N ILE A 75 -0.98 -5.25 -15.94
CA ILE A 75 -1.81 -4.07 -16.20
C ILE A 75 -2.22 -4.01 -17.67
N GLU A 76 -1.28 -4.19 -18.61
CA GLU A 76 -1.58 -4.21 -20.05
C GLU A 76 -2.61 -5.28 -20.42
N GLN A 77 -2.53 -6.45 -19.78
CA GLN A 77 -3.48 -7.55 -19.95
C GLN A 77 -4.81 -7.34 -19.20
N GLY A 78 -4.98 -6.22 -18.48
CA GLY A 78 -6.20 -5.93 -17.72
C GLY A 78 -6.42 -6.87 -16.53
N ARG A 79 -5.38 -7.54 -16.02
CA ARG A 79 -5.50 -8.51 -14.92
C ARG A 79 -5.88 -7.84 -13.60
N TYR A 80 -5.52 -6.56 -13.42
CA TYR A 80 -5.94 -5.72 -12.30
C TYR A 80 -5.81 -4.24 -12.66
N SER A 81 -6.49 -3.38 -11.89
CA SER A 81 -6.31 -1.93 -11.97
C SER A 81 -5.05 -1.49 -11.24
N PRO A 82 -4.17 -0.68 -11.86
CA PRO A 82 -3.11 -0.02 -11.11
C PRO A 82 -3.69 0.86 -9.99
N SER A 83 -2.88 1.17 -8.99
CA SER A 83 -3.23 2.25 -8.06
C SER A 83 -3.38 3.56 -8.83
N LEU A 84 -4.15 4.50 -8.28
CA LEU A 84 -4.32 5.81 -8.91
C LEU A 84 -2.98 6.52 -9.14
N GLU A 85 -2.07 6.45 -8.17
CA GLU A 85 -0.72 6.99 -8.28
C GLU A 85 0.07 6.37 -9.45
N MET A 86 0.06 5.05 -9.59
CA MET A 86 0.73 4.37 -10.68
C MET A 86 0.11 4.72 -12.04
N ALA A 87 -1.21 4.90 -12.08
CA ALA A 87 -1.90 5.34 -13.29
C ALA A 87 -1.43 6.73 -13.75
N PHE A 88 -1.27 7.69 -12.82
CA PHE A 88 -0.70 9.00 -13.11
C PHE A 88 0.78 8.93 -13.54
N GLN A 89 1.58 8.08 -12.90
CA GLN A 89 2.99 7.89 -13.29
C GLN A 89 3.10 7.35 -14.73
N ILE A 90 2.27 6.37 -15.10
CA ILE A 90 2.23 5.84 -16.47
C ILE A 90 1.84 6.93 -17.47
N ALA A 91 0.81 7.73 -17.16
CA ALA A 91 0.39 8.84 -18.02
C ALA A 91 1.50 9.89 -18.21
N ALA A 92 2.22 10.21 -17.14
CA ALA A 92 3.35 11.13 -17.18
C ALA A 92 4.51 10.60 -18.06
N VAL A 93 4.77 9.29 -18.07
CA VAL A 93 5.79 8.69 -18.96
C VAL A 93 5.47 8.91 -20.43
N PHE A 94 4.19 8.88 -20.80
CA PHE A 94 3.74 9.08 -22.18
C PHE A 94 3.44 10.55 -22.52
N GLY A 95 3.37 11.44 -21.52
CA GLY A 95 3.03 12.85 -21.72
C GLY A 95 1.58 13.08 -22.17
N VAL A 96 0.65 12.18 -21.82
CA VAL A 96 -0.77 12.26 -22.21
C VAL A 96 -1.68 12.33 -20.99
N PRO A 97 -2.93 12.83 -21.12
CA PRO A 97 -3.94 12.77 -20.08
C PRO A 97 -4.18 11.33 -19.55
N LEU A 98 -4.52 11.22 -18.26
CA LEU A 98 -4.85 9.93 -17.63
C LEU A 98 -5.97 9.18 -18.38
N THR A 99 -6.96 9.93 -18.89
CA THR A 99 -8.11 9.43 -19.65
C THR A 99 -7.74 8.82 -21.00
N ASP A 100 -6.59 9.20 -21.54
CA ASP A 100 -6.09 8.66 -22.81
C ASP A 100 -5.38 7.32 -22.57
N VAL A 101 -4.84 7.13 -21.36
CA VAL A 101 -4.20 5.87 -20.95
C VAL A 101 -5.23 4.85 -20.45
N PHE A 102 -6.21 5.27 -19.64
CA PHE A 102 -7.15 4.38 -18.97
C PHE A 102 -8.60 4.83 -19.18
N GLN A 103 -9.47 3.87 -19.49
CA GLN A 103 -10.90 4.12 -19.73
C GLN A 103 -11.76 3.21 -18.86
N TYR A 104 -12.93 3.72 -18.48
CA TYR A 104 -13.95 2.92 -17.83
C TYR A 104 -15.10 2.72 -18.83
N PRO A 105 -15.44 1.48 -19.20
CA PRO A 105 -16.51 1.21 -20.15
C PRO A 105 -17.82 1.76 -19.60
N GLN A 106 -18.41 2.72 -20.32
CA GLN A 106 -19.77 3.18 -20.05
C GLN A 106 -20.72 2.05 -20.47
N GLU A 107 -21.68 1.69 -19.61
CA GLU A 107 -22.78 0.85 -20.06
C GLU A 107 -23.64 1.72 -20.98
N GLU A 108 -23.67 1.39 -22.28
CA GLU A 108 -24.67 1.94 -23.19
C GLU A 108 -26.05 1.58 -22.61
N SER A 109 -26.82 2.60 -22.21
CA SER A 109 -28.20 2.45 -21.72
C SER A 109 -29.17 2.20 -22.86
#